data_AF-A0A3L9HL35-F1
#
_entry.id   AF-A0A3L9HL35-F1
#
_cell.length_a   1.000
_cell.length_b   1.000
_cell.length_c   1.000
_cell.angle_alpha   90.00
_cell.angle_beta   90.00
_cell.angle_gamma   90.00
#
_symmetry.space_group_name_H-M   'P 1'
#
loop_
_entity.id
_entity.type
_entity.pdbx_description
1 polymer ?
#
loop_
_entity_poly.entity_id
_entity_poly.type
_entity_poly.pdbx_seq_one_letter_code
_entity_poly.pdbx_strand_id
1 'polypeptide(L)' 'MNIKGKALLAGCIALAFSNMALAEDIKVAVVGAMSGPVAQYGDQEFTGAEQAVADINAKGGIK' A
#
# COMPACT_ATOMS: atom_id res chain seq x y z
N MET A 1 -33.18 27.54 -1.69
CA MET A 1 -31.86 27.03 -1.24
C MET A 1 -30.76 27.73 -2.02
N ASN A 2 -29.89 28.45 -1.32
CA ASN A 2 -28.92 29.39 -1.91
C ASN A 2 -27.77 28.62 -2.61
N ILE A 3 -27.09 29.23 -3.58
CA ILE A 3 -25.99 28.60 -4.36
C ILE A 3 -24.94 27.95 -3.45
N LYS A 4 -24.64 28.57 -2.31
CA LYS A 4 -23.72 28.05 -1.28
C LYS A 4 -24.16 26.70 -0.69
N GLY A 5 -25.45 26.49 -0.48
CA GLY A 5 -26.00 25.22 0.04
C GLY A 5 -25.94 24.10 -0.99
N LYS A 6 -26.15 24.42 -2.28
CA LYS A 6 -25.98 23.47 -3.39
C LYS A 6 -24.51 23.07 -3.56
N ALA A 7 -23.59 24.03 -3.44
CA ALA A 7 -22.15 23.79 -3.53
C ALA A 7 -21.65 22.91 -2.37
N LEU A 8 -22.11 23.15 -1.15
CA LEU A 8 -21.77 22.32 0.00
C LEU A 8 -22.28 20.88 -0.17
N LEU A 9 -23.53 20.72 -0.61
CA LEU A 9 -24.10 19.39 -0.87
C LEU A 9 -23.36 18.66 -2.00
N ALA A 10 -23.01 19.36 -3.08
CA ALA A 10 -22.21 18.78 -4.17
C ALA A 10 -20.79 18.36 -3.70
N GLY A 11 -20.17 19.15 -2.81
CA GLY A 11 -18.90 18.80 -2.18
C GLY A 11 -19.00 17.54 -1.30
N CYS A 12 -20.04 17.44 -0.49
CA CYS A 12 -20.28 16.25 0.34
C CYS A 12 -20.54 15.00 -0.51
N ILE A 13 -21.27 15.13 -1.63
CA ILE A 13 -21.50 14.03 -2.57
C ILE A 13 -20.20 13.62 -3.25
N ALA A 14 -19.39 14.58 -3.72
CA ALA A 14 -18.08 14.28 -4.32
C ALA A 14 -17.13 13.56 -3.36
N LEU A 15 -17.15 13.91 -2.07
CA LEU A 15 -16.39 13.22 -1.02
C LEU A 15 -16.97 11.84 -0.67
N ALA A 16 -18.29 11.66 -0.76
CA ALA A 16 -18.92 10.35 -0.55
C ALA A 16 -18.65 9.37 -1.71
N PHE A 17 -18.46 9.89 -2.93
CA PHE A 17 -18.15 9.12 -4.14
C PHE A 17 -16.67 9.14 -4.53
N SER A 18 -15.78 9.76 -3.74
CA SER A 18 -14.35 9.57 -3.92
C SER A 18 -14.03 8.14 -3.51
N ASN A 19 -14.01 7.25 -4.48
CA ASN A 19 -13.67 5.85 -4.31
C ASN A 19 -12.43 5.76 -3.41
N MET A 20 -12.54 5.03 -2.30
CA MET A 20 -11.37 4.51 -1.63
C MET A 20 -10.56 3.81 -2.72
N ALA A 21 -9.29 4.15 -2.87
CA ALA A 21 -8.42 3.40 -3.76
C ALA A 21 -8.25 2.01 -3.13
N LEU A 22 -9.09 1.06 -3.54
CA LEU A 22 -8.93 -0.35 -3.20
C LEU A 22 -7.75 -0.83 -4.03
N ALA A 23 -6.54 -0.64 -3.53
CA ALA A 23 -5.35 -1.25 -4.11
C ALA A 23 -5.48 -2.78 -3.96
N GLU A 24 -5.25 -3.53 -5.04
CA GLU A 24 -5.19 -4.98 -4.95
C GLU A 24 -3.94 -5.41 -4.18
N ASP A 25 -4.10 -6.39 -3.29
CA ASP A 25 -2.97 -6.98 -2.56
C ASP A 25 -2.10 -7.82 -3.49
N ILE A 26 -0.86 -7.39 -3.71
CA ILE A 26 0.13 -8.13 -4.50
C ILE A 26 0.93 -9.05 -3.58
N LYS A 27 0.83 -10.37 -3.80
CA LYS A 27 1.61 -11.36 -3.07
C LYS A 27 2.98 -11.55 -3.73
N VAL A 28 4.04 -11.30 -2.98
CA VAL A 28 5.43 -11.47 -3.44
C VAL A 28 6.08 -12.60 -2.65
N ALA A 29 6.71 -13.54 -3.37
CA ALA A 29 7.49 -14.60 -2.75
C ALA A 29 8.98 -14.24 -2.73
N VAL A 30 9.59 -14.35 -1.56
CA VAL A 30 11.04 -14.21 -1.36
C VAL A 30 11.56 -15.57 -0.93
N VAL A 31 12.59 -16.08 -1.61
CA VAL A 31 13.15 -17.41 -1.35
C VAL A 31 14.60 -17.26 -0.93
N GLY A 32 14.87 -17.62 0.32
CA GLY A 32 16.20 -17.58 0.91
C GLY A 32 16.40 -18.75 1.88
N ALA A 33 17.65 -19.00 2.28
CA ALA A 33 17.96 -20.04 3.25
C ALA A 33 17.40 -19.65 4.62
N MET A 34 16.33 -20.30 5.06
CA MET A 34 15.71 -20.02 6.38
C MET A 34 16.47 -20.61 7.57
N SER A 35 17.41 -21.53 7.31
CA SER A 35 18.18 -22.22 8.35
C SER A 35 19.49 -22.80 7.79
N GLY A 36 20.34 -23.30 8.69
CA GLY A 36 21.63 -23.89 8.33
C GLY A 36 22.77 -22.87 8.26
N PRO A 37 23.95 -23.26 7.75
CA PRO A 37 25.18 -22.45 7.84
C PRO A 37 25.11 -21.10 7.12
N VAL A 38 24.15 -20.93 6.22
CA VAL A 38 23.98 -19.77 5.35
C VAL A 38 22.68 -18.99 5.66
N ALA A 39 22.04 -19.28 6.80
CA ALA A 39 20.79 -18.62 7.20
C ALA A 39 20.90 -17.09 7.26
N GLN A 40 22.08 -16.57 7.61
CA GLN A 40 22.34 -15.13 7.68
C GLN A 40 22.09 -14.40 6.36
N TYR A 41 22.34 -15.05 5.21
CA TYR A 41 22.02 -14.46 3.91
C TYR A 41 20.51 -14.45 3.65
N GLY A 42 19.80 -15.51 4.05
CA GLY A 42 18.34 -15.54 4.00
C GLY A 42 17.72 -14.45 4.88
N ASP A 43 18.19 -14.29 6.12
CA ASP A 43 17.72 -13.24 7.03
C ASP A 43 17.88 -11.84 6.41
N GLN A 44 19.00 -11.59 5.72
CA GLN A 44 19.23 -10.35 5.00
C GLN A 44 18.25 -10.17 3.82
N GLU A 45 18.00 -11.22 3.05
CA GLU A 45 17.04 -11.20 1.93
C GLU A 45 15.61 -10.92 2.40
N PHE A 46 15.15 -11.60 3.46
CA PHE A 46 13.81 -11.40 4.01
C PHE A 46 13.64 -10.01 4.62
N THR A 47 14.58 -9.59 5.48
CA THR A 47 14.51 -8.26 6.12
C THR A 47 14.57 -7.13 5.09
N GLY A 48 15.44 -7.26 4.08
CA GLY A 48 15.56 -6.28 3.01
C GLY A 48 14.30 -6.21 2.14
N ALA A 49 13.70 -7.37 1.84
CA ALA A 49 12.46 -7.42 1.08
C ALA A 49 11.28 -6.83 1.85
N GLU A 50 11.15 -7.12 3.15
CA GLU A 50 10.12 -6.51 4.01
C GLU A 50 10.27 -4.98 4.07
N GLN A 51 11.49 -4.48 4.24
CA GLN A 51 11.76 -3.05 4.22
C GLN A 51 11.39 -2.41 2.87
N ALA A 52 11.77 -3.05 1.76
CA ALA A 52 11.44 -2.55 0.44
C ALA A 52 9.92 -2.50 0.19
N VAL A 53 9.19 -3.55 0.59
CA VAL A 53 7.72 -3.59 0.51
C VAL A 53 7.10 -2.48 1.34
N ALA A 54 7.57 -2.26 2.57
CA ALA A 54 7.10 -1.19 3.43
C ALA A 54 7.32 0.20 2.79
N ASP A 55 8.51 0.45 2.26
CA ASP A 55 8.86 1.72 1.61
C ASP A 55 8.04 1.97 0.33
N ILE A 56 7.75 0.92 -0.45
CA ILE A 56 6.91 0.99 -1.66
C ILE A 56 5.46 1.31 -1.28
N ASN A 57 4.91 0.60 -0.30
CA ASN A 57 3.54 0.82 0.16
C ASN A 57 3.36 2.23 0.74
N ALA A 58 4.35 2.74 1.47
CA ALA A 58 4.37 4.12 1.97
C ALA A 58 4.40 5.18 0.85
N LYS A 59 4.96 4.84 -0.32
CA LYS A 59 5.00 5.72 -1.51
C LYS A 59 3.77 5.61 -2.41
N GLY A 60 2.73 4.88 -1.97
CA GLY A 60 1.49 4.72 -2.72
C GLY A 60 1.40 3.44 -3.55
N GLY A 61 2.28 2.46 -3.29
CA GLY A 61 2.21 1.13 -3.90
C GLY A 61 2.69 1.09 -5.35
N ILE A 62 2.32 0.00 -6.04
CA ILE A 62 2.64 -0.25 -7.45
C ILE A 62 1.38 0.08 -8.28
N LYS A 63 1.58 0.70 -9.45
CA LYS A 63 0.52 1.08 -10.41
C LYS A 63 0.33 0.03 -11.48
#